data_AF-A0A5C2SBH9-F1
#
_entry.id   AF-A0A5C2SBH9-F1
#
_cell.length_a   1.000
_cell.length_b   1.000
_cell.length_c   1.000
_cell.angle_alpha   90.00
_cell.angle_beta   90.00
_cell.angle_gamma   90.00
#
_symmetry.space_group_name_H-M   'P 1'
#
loop_
_entity.id
_entity.type
_entity.pdbx_description
1 polymer ?
#
loop_
_entity_poly.entity_id
_entity_poly.type
_entity_poly.pdbx_seq_one_letter_code
_entity_poly.pdbx_strand_id
1 'polypeptide(L)'
;MSQSVNLDQLVLLLRGLFENKNESHRPADKLHELDSKDRLLNRYALLLDCLARLLVYEDQDQIAAVSLAYLELASPSQGHAEFLVAQNGGDLPKVAQQLEAIIALLREARTLYVQEHPGSPKPLVRYEIVSLTTTHGKTPLMEKLLELERSLHRYCWANEKRRLEKDNYYNCFRYLIADVVGASADNRNDLSPEERTALRALQNASASHRAVLDDLLNALVALEFLLSRDPEGPEVPDAPIVDVMINNMRVVAQIASGQGLEASVGVVRYLHRRRAQSELAESPEDPITDSKPSSIEQWLLEVSSVARDFSQICLLVVSPTVARLLELGEPVVVPLSGADSEARREAFSARWDKDEEEDEDEDMKTFARKFHSGLKLRPESPPDDPDESSHSLVLHCECVVLAELHARFESWSIIPYVGVSKLSCALCQLYFDCYRKATDRTIICTRGTPDQICPWVVPTLADEAADQKVKEVLGRMLKKLIAEAKNARAGKRRCTVVDLEAESLGVFEIERPPRDWDEGFRKEMDKKLAARVAEHRKNQATWAALAAAVEKAQAQAQAEGQTGGV
;
A
#
# COMPACT_ATOMS: atom_id res chain seq x y z
N MET A 1 30.43 -25.27 25.11
CA MET A 1 29.78 -24.87 23.84
C MET A 1 28.33 -24.64 24.17
N SER A 2 27.92 -23.38 24.38
CA SER A 2 26.53 -23.04 24.71
C SER A 2 25.66 -23.31 23.48
N GLN A 3 24.71 -24.24 23.59
CA GLN A 3 23.78 -24.58 22.52
C GLN A 3 22.99 -23.32 22.13
N SER A 4 22.97 -23.04 20.82
CA SER A 4 22.37 -21.83 20.25
C SER A 4 20.85 -21.93 20.36
N VAL A 5 20.24 -20.98 21.06
CA VAL A 5 18.78 -20.79 21.11
C VAL A 5 18.20 -20.81 19.70
N ASN A 6 17.23 -21.70 19.43
CA ASN A 6 16.55 -21.74 18.15
C ASN A 6 15.58 -20.54 18.03
N LEU A 7 15.96 -19.58 17.19
CA LEU A 7 15.21 -18.32 17.04
C LEU A 7 13.89 -18.52 16.28
N ASP A 8 13.84 -19.43 15.32
CA ASP A 8 12.62 -19.76 14.57
C ASP A 8 11.57 -20.39 15.50
N GLN A 9 11.99 -21.22 16.47
CA GLN A 9 11.14 -21.73 17.55
C GLN A 9 10.51 -20.60 18.39
N LEU A 10 11.32 -19.61 18.80
CA LEU A 10 10.83 -18.47 19.58
C LEU A 10 9.84 -17.62 18.78
N VAL A 11 10.06 -17.45 17.48
CA VAL A 11 9.16 -16.72 16.58
C VAL A 11 7.81 -17.42 16.48
N LEU A 12 7.78 -18.73 16.25
CA LEU A 12 6.55 -19.51 16.21
C LEU A 12 5.79 -19.43 17.53
N LEU A 13 6.51 -19.56 18.65
CA LEU A 13 5.91 -19.46 19.98
C LEU A 13 5.27 -18.09 20.21
N LEU A 14 5.97 -17.02 19.82
CA LEU A 14 5.47 -15.66 19.89
C LEU A 14 4.22 -15.53 19.02
N ARG A 15 4.26 -15.97 17.75
CA ARG A 15 3.11 -15.97 16.85
C ARG A 15 1.89 -16.67 17.47
N GLY A 16 2.05 -17.87 18.01
CA GLY A 16 0.96 -18.59 18.70
C GLY A 16 0.43 -17.88 19.95
N LEU A 17 1.28 -17.11 20.64
CA LEU A 17 0.88 -16.26 21.76
C LEU A 17 0.04 -15.05 21.31
N PHE A 18 0.20 -14.59 20.08
CA PHE A 18 -0.51 -13.45 19.50
C PHE A 18 -1.74 -13.84 18.66
N GLU A 19 -1.73 -14.96 17.92
CA GLU A 19 -2.86 -15.41 17.08
C GLU A 19 -4.12 -15.76 17.88
N ASN A 20 -3.99 -16.18 19.13
CA ASN A 20 -5.15 -16.43 20.01
C ASN A 20 -5.77 -15.14 20.59
N LYS A 21 -5.31 -13.96 20.17
CA LYS A 21 -5.93 -12.68 20.51
C LYS A 21 -6.50 -12.06 19.24
N ASN A 22 -7.82 -12.03 19.11
CA ASN A 22 -8.53 -11.12 18.20
C ASN A 22 -8.39 -9.62 18.59
N GLU A 23 -7.42 -9.28 19.45
CA GLU A 23 -7.21 -7.91 19.94
C GLU A 23 -5.99 -7.30 19.26
N SER A 24 -6.25 -6.30 18.43
CA SER A 24 -5.28 -5.42 17.80
C SER A 24 -4.63 -4.48 18.83
N HIS A 25 -3.70 -4.95 19.67
CA HIS A 25 -3.05 -4.08 20.67
C HIS A 25 -1.54 -4.26 20.82
N ARG A 26 -0.77 -3.28 20.32
CA ARG A 26 -0.29 -2.10 21.06
C ARG A 26 -0.33 -0.88 20.10
N PRO A 27 -0.57 0.36 20.57
CA PRO A 27 -0.17 1.52 19.80
C PRO A 27 1.36 1.51 19.68
N ALA A 28 1.87 1.73 18.48
CA ALA A 28 3.26 2.06 18.22
C ALA A 28 3.64 3.37 18.95
N ASP A 29 3.83 3.30 20.26
CA ASP A 29 4.45 4.38 21.01
C ASP A 29 5.93 4.39 20.64
N LYS A 30 6.22 5.25 19.65
CA LYS A 30 7.48 5.49 18.94
C LYS A 30 7.67 4.65 17.68
N LEU A 31 6.78 4.86 16.70
CA LEU A 31 7.23 4.92 15.31
C LEU A 31 8.48 5.79 15.27
N HIS A 32 9.59 5.24 14.77
CA HIS A 32 10.68 6.06 14.29
C HIS A 32 10.10 6.89 13.14
N GLU A 33 9.64 8.10 13.43
CA GLU A 33 9.77 9.18 12.46
C GLU A 33 11.22 9.10 12.00
N LEU A 34 11.44 8.78 10.71
CA LEU A 34 12.71 9.05 10.04
C LEU A 34 13.17 10.39 10.59
N ASP A 35 14.36 10.45 11.21
CA ASP A 35 14.82 11.67 11.91
C ASP A 35 14.58 12.83 10.96
N SER A 36 13.59 13.68 11.29
CA SER A 36 12.85 14.53 10.34
C SER A 36 13.72 15.59 9.66
N LYS A 37 15.00 15.58 10.01
CA LYS A 37 16.07 16.44 9.55
C LYS A 37 16.68 15.98 8.24
N ASP A 38 16.66 14.69 7.88
CA ASP A 38 17.22 14.23 6.60
C ASP A 38 16.20 14.35 5.45
N ARG A 39 16.16 15.55 4.86
CA ARG A 39 15.29 15.85 3.72
C ARG A 39 15.60 15.02 2.48
N LEU A 40 16.83 14.51 2.32
CA LEU A 40 17.21 13.71 1.17
C LEU A 40 16.72 12.28 1.32
N LEU A 41 16.96 11.68 2.50
CA LEU A 41 16.45 10.35 2.81
C LEU A 41 14.93 10.29 2.68
N ASN A 42 14.21 11.32 3.17
CA ASN A 42 12.75 11.40 3.02
C ASN A 42 12.28 11.42 1.56
N ARG A 43 13.06 12.00 0.64
CA ARG A 43 12.73 12.00 -0.80
C ARG A 43 12.95 10.62 -1.42
N TYR A 44 14.08 9.99 -1.12
CA TYR A 44 14.37 8.65 -1.63
C TYR A 44 13.43 7.59 -1.03
N ALA A 45 13.09 7.71 0.26
CA ALA A 45 12.17 6.81 0.93
C ALA A 45 10.81 6.76 0.23
N LEU A 46 10.22 7.92 -0.03
CA LEU A 46 8.94 8.01 -0.75
C LEU A 46 9.03 7.39 -2.15
N LEU A 47 10.13 7.63 -2.86
CA LEU A 47 10.33 7.09 -4.20
C LEU A 47 10.48 5.57 -4.21
N LEU A 48 11.28 5.02 -3.29
CA LEU A 48 11.48 3.58 -3.16
C LEU A 48 10.17 2.87 -2.77
N ASP A 49 9.36 3.47 -1.89
CA ASP A 49 8.02 2.94 -1.56
C ASP A 49 7.04 3.04 -2.74
N CYS A 50 7.12 4.09 -3.55
CA CYS A 50 6.31 4.20 -4.77
C CYS A 50 6.74 3.14 -5.80
N LEU A 51 8.04 2.96 -6.04
CA LEU A 51 8.55 1.92 -6.92
C LEU A 51 8.09 0.54 -6.42
N ALA A 52 8.30 0.21 -5.16
CA ALA A 52 7.88 -1.08 -4.60
C ALA A 52 6.36 -1.33 -4.77
N ARG A 53 5.51 -0.31 -4.58
CA ARG A 53 4.06 -0.44 -4.80
C ARG A 53 3.65 -0.62 -6.26
N LEU A 54 4.40 -0.04 -7.20
CA LEU A 54 4.17 -0.18 -8.63
C LEU A 54 4.63 -1.53 -9.20
N LEU A 55 5.34 -2.35 -8.40
CA LEU A 55 5.77 -3.70 -8.76
C LEU A 55 4.76 -4.79 -8.36
N VAL A 56 3.64 -4.42 -7.74
CA VAL A 56 2.60 -5.38 -7.32
C VAL A 56 1.56 -5.54 -8.43
N TYR A 57 1.55 -6.73 -9.05
CA TYR A 57 0.60 -7.10 -10.12
C TYR A 57 -0.35 -8.23 -9.71
N GLU A 58 0.04 -9.08 -8.76
CA GLU A 58 -0.79 -10.22 -8.34
C GLU A 58 -1.90 -9.81 -7.37
N ASP A 59 -2.93 -10.65 -7.34
CA ASP A 59 -4.16 -10.39 -6.61
C ASP A 59 -4.01 -10.53 -5.09
N GLN A 60 -3.10 -11.40 -4.62
CA GLN A 60 -2.87 -11.66 -3.19
C GLN A 60 -1.40 -11.91 -2.87
N ASP A 61 -1.03 -11.60 -1.62
CA ASP A 61 0.25 -11.92 -0.94
C ASP A 61 1.57 -11.47 -1.57
N GLN A 62 1.55 -10.87 -2.76
CA GLN A 62 2.74 -10.27 -3.33
C GLN A 62 3.15 -9.03 -2.53
N ILE A 63 4.37 -9.09 -2.00
CA ILE A 63 5.04 -7.96 -1.34
C ILE A 63 6.39 -7.76 -1.99
N ALA A 64 6.65 -6.57 -2.51
CA ALA A 64 7.92 -6.22 -3.13
C ALA A 64 8.69 -5.27 -2.23
N ALA A 65 10.02 -5.42 -2.22
CA ALA A 65 10.95 -4.54 -1.56
C ALA A 65 11.98 -4.03 -2.57
N VAL A 66 12.30 -2.74 -2.52
CA VAL A 66 13.24 -2.08 -3.42
C VAL A 66 14.23 -1.23 -2.62
N SER A 67 15.50 -1.30 -2.98
CA SER A 67 16.52 -0.36 -2.49
C SER A 67 17.51 -0.01 -3.59
N LEU A 68 18.47 0.84 -3.25
CA LEU A 68 19.46 1.35 -4.18
C LEU A 68 20.87 1.34 -3.57
N ALA A 69 21.81 0.80 -4.33
CA ALA A 69 23.23 0.96 -4.12
C ALA A 69 23.85 1.62 -5.36
N TYR A 70 24.86 2.45 -5.19
CA TYR A 70 25.57 3.07 -6.31
C TYR A 70 27.06 3.21 -6.02
N LEU A 71 27.87 3.10 -7.06
CA LEU A 71 29.31 3.24 -6.97
C LEU A 71 29.72 4.64 -7.43
N GLU A 72 30.16 5.50 -6.51
CA GLU A 72 30.73 6.81 -6.87
C GLU A 72 32.16 6.63 -7.36
N LEU A 73 32.34 6.50 -8.68
CA LEU A 73 33.66 6.53 -9.31
C LEU A 73 34.07 7.98 -9.64
N ALA A 74 35.38 8.20 -9.78
CA ALA A 74 35.97 9.52 -10.07
C ALA A 74 35.44 10.17 -11.35
N SER A 75 34.86 9.40 -12.27
CA SER A 75 34.11 9.89 -13.43
C SER A 75 32.64 9.44 -13.37
N PRO A 76 31.66 10.36 -13.52
CA PRO A 76 30.24 10.03 -13.46
C PRO A 76 29.77 9.09 -14.59
N SER A 77 30.53 8.98 -15.67
CA SER A 77 30.30 8.02 -16.76
C SER A 77 30.75 6.59 -16.45
N GLN A 78 31.49 6.37 -15.35
CA GLN A 78 31.99 5.05 -14.96
C GLN A 78 31.20 4.45 -13.79
N GLY A 79 30.63 5.27 -12.91
CA GLY A 79 29.78 4.78 -11.82
C GLY A 79 28.41 4.37 -12.34
N HIS A 80 27.80 3.31 -11.79
CA HIS A 80 26.43 2.91 -12.10
C HIS A 80 25.59 2.77 -10.82
N ALA A 81 24.28 2.88 -11.00
CA ALA A 81 23.31 2.66 -9.94
C ALA A 81 22.72 1.26 -10.08
N GLU A 82 22.60 0.54 -8.96
CA GLU A 82 21.98 -0.77 -8.89
C GLU A 82 20.70 -0.70 -8.05
N PHE A 83 19.59 -1.05 -8.68
CA PHE A 83 18.28 -1.19 -8.05
C PHE A 83 18.12 -2.63 -7.58
N LEU A 84 18.14 -2.81 -6.27
CA LEU A 84 17.96 -4.10 -5.63
C LEU A 84 16.47 -4.38 -5.49
N VAL A 85 15.99 -5.51 -5.97
CA VAL A 85 14.58 -5.88 -5.88
C VAL A 85 14.41 -7.30 -5.34
N ALA A 86 13.54 -7.45 -4.36
CA ALA A 86 13.13 -8.74 -3.81
C ALA A 86 11.60 -8.79 -3.70
N GLN A 87 11.03 -9.99 -3.71
CA GLN A 87 9.61 -10.15 -3.45
C GLN A 87 9.29 -11.40 -2.61
N ASN A 88 8.14 -11.35 -1.94
CA ASN A 88 7.50 -12.51 -1.32
C ASN A 88 6.47 -13.06 -2.30
N GLY A 89 6.57 -14.36 -2.62
CA GLY A 89 5.66 -15.01 -3.59
C GLY A 89 5.90 -14.57 -5.04
N GLY A 90 5.19 -15.18 -5.99
CA GLY A 90 5.14 -14.77 -7.40
C GLY A 90 6.42 -14.96 -8.23
N ASP A 91 6.42 -14.39 -9.44
CA ASP A 91 7.51 -14.46 -10.44
C ASP A 91 8.51 -13.30 -10.32
N LEU A 92 9.66 -13.54 -9.66
CA LEU A 92 10.67 -12.50 -9.38
C LEU A 92 11.28 -11.94 -10.67
N PRO A 93 11.62 -12.76 -11.68
CA PRO A 93 11.98 -12.27 -13.01
C PRO A 93 10.99 -11.28 -13.60
N LYS A 94 9.67 -11.53 -13.53
CA LYS A 94 8.64 -10.61 -14.03
C LYS A 94 8.66 -9.27 -13.30
N VAL A 95 8.87 -9.27 -11.99
CA VAL A 95 9.01 -8.03 -11.20
C VAL A 95 10.29 -7.27 -11.55
N ALA A 96 11.41 -7.96 -11.70
CA ALA A 96 12.67 -7.34 -12.08
C ALA A 96 12.58 -6.70 -13.48
N GLN A 97 12.02 -7.41 -14.45
CA GLN A 97 11.78 -6.89 -15.80
C GLN A 97 10.88 -5.65 -15.80
N GLN A 98 9.85 -5.63 -14.95
CA GLN A 98 9.00 -4.45 -14.82
C GLN A 98 9.78 -3.26 -14.24
N LEU A 99 10.61 -3.49 -13.23
CA LEU A 99 11.44 -2.42 -12.66
C LEU A 99 12.43 -1.90 -13.71
N GLU A 100 13.05 -2.77 -14.51
CA GLU A 100 13.93 -2.38 -15.62
C GLU A 100 13.20 -1.48 -16.62
N ALA A 101 11.99 -1.87 -17.03
CA ALA A 101 11.17 -1.09 -17.95
C ALA A 101 10.81 0.29 -17.38
N ILE A 102 10.45 0.37 -16.09
CA ILE A 102 10.17 1.63 -15.40
C ILE A 102 11.41 2.54 -15.41
N ILE A 103 12.58 2.01 -15.03
CA ILE A 103 13.82 2.78 -14.96
C ILE A 103 14.28 3.25 -16.36
N ALA A 104 14.15 2.41 -17.38
CA ALA A 104 14.47 2.76 -18.76
C ALA A 104 13.62 3.95 -19.25
N LEU A 105 12.29 3.88 -19.07
CA LEU A 105 11.37 4.95 -19.47
C LEU A 105 11.61 6.25 -18.69
N LEU A 106 11.90 6.17 -17.38
CA LEU A 106 12.26 7.34 -16.57
C LEU A 106 13.57 7.99 -17.04
N ARG A 107 14.57 7.20 -17.44
CA ARG A 107 15.85 7.69 -17.97
C ARG A 107 15.69 8.35 -19.33
N GLU A 108 14.88 7.78 -20.22
CA GLU A 108 14.53 8.40 -21.51
C GLU A 108 13.81 9.73 -21.28
N ALA A 109 12.80 9.75 -20.40
CA ALA A 109 12.09 10.97 -20.04
C ALA A 109 13.05 12.02 -19.43
N ARG A 110 13.99 11.61 -18.58
CA ARG A 110 15.02 12.52 -18.04
C ARG A 110 15.88 13.13 -19.15
N THR A 111 16.29 12.32 -20.11
CA THR A 111 17.11 12.78 -21.25
C THR A 111 16.36 13.84 -22.06
N LEU A 112 15.08 13.59 -22.38
CA LEU A 112 14.22 14.54 -23.09
C LEU A 112 14.00 15.82 -22.27
N TYR A 113 13.77 15.71 -20.97
CA TYR A 113 13.60 16.86 -20.08
C TYR A 113 14.82 17.77 -20.06
N VAL A 114 16.04 17.22 -19.98
CA VAL A 114 17.29 17.99 -20.01
C VAL A 114 17.50 18.67 -21.37
N GLN A 115 17.11 18.01 -22.47
CA GLN A 115 17.18 18.58 -23.83
C GLN A 115 16.17 19.73 -24.03
N GLU A 116 14.95 19.60 -23.52
CA GLU A 116 13.90 20.63 -23.61
C GLU A 116 14.18 21.83 -22.68
N HIS A 117 14.97 21.65 -21.61
CA HIS A 117 15.23 22.66 -20.58
C HIS A 117 16.73 22.92 -20.32
N PRO A 118 17.52 23.35 -21.32
CA PRO A 118 18.94 23.63 -21.11
C PRO A 118 19.12 24.87 -20.23
N GLY A 119 19.76 24.71 -19.07
CA GLY A 119 20.28 25.83 -18.28
C GLY A 119 19.46 26.32 -17.08
N SER A 120 18.28 25.75 -16.80
CA SER A 120 17.66 25.88 -15.47
C SER A 120 16.58 24.81 -15.27
N PRO A 121 16.56 24.10 -14.12
CA PRO A 121 15.48 23.17 -13.81
C PRO A 121 14.20 23.99 -13.60
N LYS A 122 13.34 24.05 -14.62
CA LYS A 122 11.98 24.53 -14.41
C LYS A 122 11.25 23.41 -13.66
N PRO A 123 10.64 23.68 -12.50
CA PRO A 123 9.79 22.67 -11.89
C PRO A 123 8.70 22.33 -12.90
N LEU A 124 8.65 21.07 -13.36
CA LEU A 124 7.40 20.53 -13.92
C LEU A 124 6.38 20.78 -12.82
N VAL A 125 5.47 21.70 -13.08
CA VAL A 125 4.43 22.00 -12.11
C VAL A 125 3.64 20.69 -11.99
N ARG A 126 3.37 20.20 -10.77
CA ARG A 126 2.56 18.98 -10.52
C ARG A 126 1.28 18.93 -11.37
N TYR A 127 0.78 20.09 -11.79
CA TYR A 127 -0.39 20.29 -12.66
C TYR A 127 -0.16 19.97 -14.16
N GLU A 128 1.06 20.00 -14.70
CA GLU A 128 1.33 19.66 -16.12
C GLU A 128 1.29 18.15 -16.37
N ILE A 129 1.67 17.33 -15.38
CA ILE A 129 1.52 15.86 -15.41
C ILE A 129 0.02 15.49 -15.42
N VAL A 130 -0.84 16.27 -14.75
CA VAL A 130 -2.30 16.03 -14.74
C VAL A 130 -2.94 16.30 -16.11
N SER A 131 -2.34 17.16 -16.95
CA SER A 131 -2.86 17.56 -18.27
C SER A 131 -2.33 16.74 -19.45
N LEU A 132 -1.64 15.62 -19.21
CA LEU A 132 -1.00 14.79 -20.25
C LEU A 132 -1.94 14.33 -21.38
N THR A 133 -3.26 14.31 -21.19
CA THR A 133 -4.22 13.73 -22.15
C THR A 133 -4.82 14.70 -23.16
N THR A 134 -4.53 16.00 -23.12
CA THR A 134 -5.01 16.93 -24.16
C THR A 134 -4.25 16.72 -25.48
N THR A 135 -4.99 16.54 -26.58
CA THR A 135 -4.53 16.11 -27.91
C THR A 135 -3.78 17.18 -28.73
N HIS A 136 -3.64 18.41 -28.24
CA HIS A 136 -2.93 19.47 -28.96
C HIS A 136 -1.49 19.66 -28.45
N GLY A 137 -0.52 19.23 -29.25
CA GLY A 137 0.90 19.56 -29.09
C GLY A 137 1.62 18.81 -27.97
N LYS A 138 1.49 17.47 -27.91
CA LYS A 138 2.28 16.66 -26.97
C LYS A 138 3.77 16.77 -27.32
N THR A 139 4.59 17.20 -26.36
CA THR A 139 6.06 17.18 -26.54
C THR A 139 6.56 15.73 -26.45
N PRO A 140 7.73 15.41 -27.01
CA PRO A 140 8.33 14.08 -26.88
C PRO A 140 8.45 13.61 -25.42
N LEU A 141 8.79 14.52 -24.50
CA LEU A 141 8.80 14.23 -23.06
C LEU A 141 7.41 13.77 -22.57
N MET A 142 6.37 14.46 -22.99
CA MET A 142 4.97 14.19 -22.63
C MET A 142 4.52 12.81 -23.07
N GLU A 143 4.87 12.44 -24.31
CA GLU A 143 4.56 11.12 -24.87
C GLU A 143 5.28 10.01 -24.12
N LYS A 144 6.55 10.23 -23.74
CA LYS A 144 7.33 9.28 -22.96
C LYS A 144 6.80 9.08 -21.54
N LEU A 145 6.35 10.14 -20.88
CA LEU A 145 5.70 10.05 -19.57
C LEU A 145 4.35 9.32 -19.63
N LEU A 146 3.56 9.54 -20.69
CA LEU A 146 2.32 8.78 -20.94
C LEU A 146 2.60 7.31 -21.22
N GLU A 147 3.65 6.99 -21.98
CA GLU A 147 4.07 5.62 -22.23
C GLU A 147 4.38 4.88 -20.93
N LEU A 148 5.11 5.52 -20.01
CA LEU A 148 5.36 5.01 -18.67
C LEU A 148 4.07 4.77 -17.89
N GLU A 149 3.18 5.75 -17.81
CA GLU A 149 1.93 5.61 -17.06
C GLU A 149 1.04 4.48 -17.62
N ARG A 150 0.93 4.38 -18.95
CA ARG A 150 0.19 3.28 -19.62
C ARG A 150 0.80 1.93 -19.28
N SER A 151 2.12 1.80 -19.29
CA SER A 151 2.81 0.57 -18.93
C SER A 151 2.50 0.17 -17.48
N LEU A 152 2.54 1.13 -16.54
CA LEU A 152 2.23 0.89 -15.13
C LEU A 152 0.80 0.40 -14.92
N HIS A 153 -0.18 1.06 -15.56
CA HIS A 153 -1.58 0.68 -15.45
C HIS A 153 -1.89 -0.68 -16.08
N ARG A 154 -1.25 -1.03 -17.20
CA ARG A 154 -1.35 -2.38 -17.77
C ARG A 154 -0.78 -3.43 -16.82
N TYR A 155 0.37 -3.16 -16.23
CA TYR A 155 1.01 -4.07 -15.30
C TYR A 155 0.18 -4.26 -14.01
N CYS A 156 -0.40 -3.18 -13.48
CA CYS A 156 -1.15 -3.20 -12.22
C CYS A 156 -2.65 -3.52 -12.40
N TRP A 157 -3.11 -3.86 -13.60
CA TRP A 157 -4.54 -3.90 -13.95
C TRP A 157 -5.37 -4.80 -13.02
N ALA A 158 -4.92 -6.03 -12.78
CA ALA A 158 -5.61 -6.99 -11.91
C ALA A 158 -5.73 -6.46 -10.47
N ASN A 159 -4.63 -5.92 -9.94
CA ASN A 159 -4.60 -5.31 -8.62
C ASN A 159 -5.48 -4.04 -8.53
N GLU A 160 -5.56 -3.20 -9.58
CA GLU A 160 -6.48 -2.04 -9.64
C GLU A 160 -7.95 -2.47 -9.66
N LYS A 161 -8.29 -3.47 -10.48
CA LYS A 161 -9.63 -4.08 -10.54
C LYS A 161 -10.07 -4.60 -9.18
N ARG A 162 -9.24 -5.42 -8.54
CA ARG A 162 -9.50 -5.98 -7.22
C ARG A 162 -9.73 -4.90 -6.17
N ARG A 163 -8.95 -3.83 -6.18
CA ARG A 163 -9.12 -2.72 -5.20
C ARG A 163 -10.43 -1.98 -5.41
N LEU A 164 -10.89 -1.85 -6.65
CA LEU A 164 -12.19 -1.25 -6.95
C LEU A 164 -13.33 -2.12 -6.42
N GLU A 165 -13.23 -3.44 -6.60
CA GLU A 165 -14.24 -4.44 -6.21
C GLU A 165 -14.22 -4.79 -4.72
N LYS A 166 -13.12 -4.48 -4.02
CA LYS A 166 -12.88 -4.83 -2.62
C LYS A 166 -14.01 -4.37 -1.69
N ASP A 167 -14.43 -5.28 -0.81
CA ASP A 167 -15.43 -5.10 0.26
C ASP A 167 -16.73 -4.41 -0.22
N ASN A 168 -17.06 -4.53 -1.52
CA ASN A 168 -18.23 -3.90 -2.12
C ASN A 168 -18.34 -2.37 -1.93
N TYR A 169 -17.21 -1.68 -1.70
CA TYR A 169 -17.18 -0.22 -1.45
C TYR A 169 -17.79 0.58 -2.60
N TYR A 170 -17.55 0.14 -3.83
CA TYR A 170 -18.09 0.79 -5.03
C TYR A 170 -19.62 0.84 -5.01
N ASN A 171 -20.30 -0.28 -4.79
CA ASN A 171 -21.76 -0.32 -4.75
C ASN A 171 -22.29 0.47 -3.55
N CYS A 172 -21.63 0.38 -2.39
CA CYS A 172 -21.97 1.19 -1.23
C CYS A 172 -21.94 2.69 -1.53
N PHE A 173 -20.88 3.16 -2.21
CA PHE A 173 -20.74 4.54 -2.62
C PHE A 173 -21.81 4.94 -3.65
N ARG A 174 -22.06 4.10 -4.65
CA ARG A 174 -23.11 4.32 -5.66
C ARG A 174 -24.49 4.48 -5.02
N TYR A 175 -24.86 3.62 -4.07
CA TYR A 175 -26.13 3.72 -3.36
C TYR A 175 -26.22 4.99 -2.50
N LEU A 176 -25.12 5.41 -1.86
CA LEU A 176 -25.09 6.68 -1.14
C LEU A 176 -25.44 7.85 -2.07
N ILE A 177 -24.81 7.94 -3.25
CA ILE A 177 -25.08 9.03 -4.18
C ILE A 177 -26.55 9.01 -4.62
N ALA A 178 -27.11 7.83 -4.87
CA ALA A 178 -28.53 7.69 -5.15
C ALA A 178 -29.42 8.20 -3.99
N ASP A 179 -29.03 7.98 -2.74
CA ASP A 179 -29.74 8.52 -1.57
C ASP A 179 -29.62 10.04 -1.45
N VAL A 180 -28.46 10.61 -1.77
CA VAL A 180 -28.20 12.05 -1.74
C VAL A 180 -29.00 12.79 -2.83
N VAL A 181 -29.18 12.18 -3.99
CA VAL A 181 -29.95 12.76 -5.11
C VAL A 181 -31.46 12.41 -5.02
N GLY A 182 -31.80 11.33 -4.33
CA GLY A 182 -33.15 10.77 -4.24
C GLY A 182 -34.10 11.48 -3.27
N ALA A 183 -34.96 10.70 -2.62
CA ALA A 183 -35.97 11.23 -1.71
C ALA A 183 -35.34 11.97 -0.52
N SER A 184 -35.97 13.07 -0.10
CA SER A 184 -35.56 13.81 1.11
C SER A 184 -35.44 12.85 2.30
N ALA A 185 -34.38 13.00 3.08
CA ALA A 185 -34.15 12.24 4.30
C ALA A 185 -35.37 12.28 5.25
N ASP A 186 -36.11 13.40 5.24
CA ASP A 186 -37.31 13.58 6.07
C ASP A 186 -38.47 12.67 5.68
N ASN A 187 -38.52 12.25 4.41
CA ASN A 187 -39.57 11.39 3.87
C ASN A 187 -39.23 9.90 3.97
N ARG A 188 -38.04 9.56 4.49
CA ARG A 188 -37.55 8.19 4.61
C ARG A 188 -37.83 7.63 6.00
N ASN A 189 -38.71 6.62 6.05
CA ASN A 189 -39.09 5.94 7.28
C ASN A 189 -38.16 4.77 7.64
N ASP A 190 -37.33 4.34 6.69
CA ASP A 190 -36.35 3.26 6.82
C ASP A 190 -35.06 3.70 7.54
N LEU A 191 -34.90 5.00 7.79
CA LEU A 191 -33.70 5.57 8.42
C LEU A 191 -33.89 5.83 9.92
N SER A 192 -32.85 5.59 10.71
CA SER A 192 -32.78 6.05 12.10
C SER A 192 -32.66 7.59 12.18
N PRO A 193 -32.88 8.19 13.37
CA PRO A 193 -32.68 9.62 13.56
C PRO A 193 -31.27 10.10 13.19
N GLU A 194 -30.24 9.31 13.49
CA GLU A 194 -28.85 9.61 13.18
C GLU A 194 -28.56 9.53 11.67
N GLU A 195 -29.07 8.49 10.99
CA GLU A 195 -28.95 8.35 9.52
C GLU A 195 -29.69 9.46 8.80
N ARG A 196 -30.89 9.78 9.26
CA ARG A 196 -31.68 10.86 8.70
C ARG A 196 -30.94 12.19 8.83
N THR A 197 -30.31 12.44 9.97
CA THR A 197 -29.51 13.66 10.19
C THR A 197 -28.28 13.70 9.28
N ALA A 198 -27.58 12.57 9.14
CA ALA A 198 -26.40 12.46 8.32
C ALA A 198 -26.71 12.60 6.83
N LEU A 199 -27.75 11.92 6.33
CA LEU A 199 -28.23 12.04 4.95
C LEU A 199 -28.73 13.47 4.67
N ARG A 200 -29.48 14.08 5.60
CA ARG A 200 -29.93 15.48 5.47
C ARG A 200 -28.75 16.44 5.34
N ALA A 201 -27.66 16.21 6.08
CA ALA A 201 -26.44 17.01 5.97
C ALA A 201 -25.80 16.90 4.57
N LEU A 202 -25.78 15.69 3.99
CA LEU A 202 -25.28 15.48 2.62
C LEU A 202 -26.21 16.08 1.55
N GLN A 203 -27.54 15.92 1.70
CA GLN A 203 -28.52 16.49 0.78
C GLN A 203 -28.51 18.03 0.79
N ASN A 204 -28.25 18.63 1.96
CA ASN A 204 -28.10 20.07 2.13
C ASN A 204 -26.68 20.59 1.79
N ALA A 205 -25.76 19.72 1.38
CA ALA A 205 -24.43 20.14 0.98
C ALA A 205 -24.48 21.10 -0.21
N SER A 206 -23.48 21.98 -0.31
CA SER A 206 -23.38 22.94 -1.40
C SER A 206 -23.38 22.26 -2.76
N ALA A 207 -23.83 22.98 -3.80
CA ALA A 207 -23.82 22.46 -5.17
C ALA A 207 -22.42 22.03 -5.63
N SER A 208 -21.35 22.64 -5.10
CA SER A 208 -19.98 22.24 -5.38
C SER A 208 -19.61 20.88 -4.76
N HIS A 209 -20.07 20.58 -3.54
CA HIS A 209 -19.84 19.26 -2.93
C HIS A 209 -20.60 18.16 -3.66
N ARG A 210 -21.84 18.44 -4.08
CA ARG A 210 -22.62 17.49 -4.89
C ARG A 210 -21.97 17.24 -6.26
N ALA A 211 -21.46 18.28 -6.92
CA ALA A 211 -20.71 18.12 -8.16
C ALA A 211 -19.47 17.23 -7.99
N VAL A 212 -18.68 17.40 -6.91
CA VAL A 212 -17.52 16.55 -6.63
C VAL A 212 -17.92 15.08 -6.43
N LEU A 213 -19.05 14.84 -5.76
CA LEU A 213 -19.57 13.50 -5.56
C LEU A 213 -20.07 12.86 -6.86
N ASP A 214 -20.73 13.63 -7.73
CA ASP A 214 -21.15 13.19 -9.06
C ASP A 214 -19.94 12.90 -9.97
N ASP A 215 -18.94 13.77 -9.97
CA ASP A 215 -17.69 13.59 -10.72
C ASP A 215 -16.96 12.32 -10.27
N LEU A 216 -16.92 12.07 -8.96
CA LEU A 216 -16.34 10.85 -8.40
C LEU A 216 -17.13 9.61 -8.81
N LEU A 217 -18.46 9.64 -8.74
CA LEU A 217 -19.29 8.52 -9.18
C LEU A 217 -19.09 8.22 -10.67
N ASN A 218 -19.11 9.24 -11.52
CA ASN A 218 -18.89 9.10 -12.96
C ASN A 218 -17.52 8.47 -13.24
N ALA A 219 -16.48 8.90 -12.52
CA ALA A 219 -15.16 8.32 -12.64
C ALA A 219 -15.14 6.85 -12.22
N LEU A 220 -15.75 6.50 -11.09
CA LEU A 220 -15.82 5.11 -10.60
C LEU A 220 -16.63 4.19 -11.54
N VAL A 221 -17.74 4.67 -12.09
CA VAL A 221 -18.54 3.93 -13.09
C VAL A 221 -17.73 3.66 -14.36
N ALA A 222 -16.99 4.67 -14.84
CA ALA A 222 -16.11 4.50 -15.99
C ALA A 222 -15.00 3.48 -15.67
N LEU A 223 -14.39 3.54 -14.49
CA LEU A 223 -13.37 2.58 -14.06
C LEU A 223 -13.91 1.15 -13.94
N GLU A 224 -15.09 0.96 -13.35
CA GLU A 224 -15.75 -0.35 -13.26
C GLU A 224 -15.93 -0.95 -14.66
N PHE A 225 -16.47 -0.17 -15.60
CA PHE A 225 -16.66 -0.61 -16.98
C PHE A 225 -15.34 -0.94 -17.71
N LEU A 226 -14.31 -0.12 -17.51
CA LEU A 226 -13.02 -0.28 -18.15
C LEU A 226 -12.26 -1.49 -17.58
N LEU A 227 -12.15 -1.60 -16.26
CA LEU A 227 -11.42 -2.67 -15.55
C LEU A 227 -12.14 -4.03 -15.60
N SER A 228 -13.44 -4.04 -15.90
CA SER A 228 -14.17 -5.29 -16.18
C SER A 228 -13.68 -6.01 -17.44
N ARG A 229 -12.95 -5.32 -18.33
CA ARG A 229 -12.35 -5.91 -19.53
C ARG A 229 -11.03 -6.61 -19.18
N ASP A 230 -10.77 -7.73 -19.82
CA ASP A 230 -9.51 -8.47 -19.68
C ASP A 230 -8.38 -7.73 -20.44
N PRO A 231 -7.27 -7.35 -19.79
CA PRO A 231 -6.15 -6.69 -20.47
C PRO A 231 -5.34 -7.64 -21.38
N GLU A 232 -5.42 -8.97 -21.16
CA GLU A 232 -4.68 -10.00 -21.90
C GLU A 232 -5.54 -10.76 -22.92
N GLY A 233 -6.80 -10.36 -23.11
CA GLY A 233 -7.65 -10.88 -24.18
C GLY A 233 -7.07 -10.58 -25.58
N PRO A 234 -7.58 -11.22 -26.64
CA PRO A 234 -7.14 -10.97 -28.03
C PRO A 234 -7.29 -9.49 -28.46
N GLU A 235 -8.04 -8.70 -27.69
CA GLU A 235 -8.13 -7.25 -27.77
C GLU A 235 -7.33 -6.63 -26.62
N VAL A 236 -6.01 -6.45 -26.79
CA VAL A 236 -5.22 -5.59 -25.90
C VAL A 236 -5.93 -4.24 -25.82
N PRO A 237 -6.21 -3.67 -24.62
CA PRO A 237 -6.86 -2.37 -24.52
C PRO A 237 -6.05 -1.34 -25.31
N ASP A 238 -6.65 -0.84 -26.41
CA ASP A 238 -6.03 0.16 -27.26
C ASP A 238 -5.54 1.35 -26.40
N ALA A 239 -4.46 2.01 -26.82
CA ALA A 239 -3.93 3.17 -26.11
C ALA A 239 -4.99 4.23 -25.69
N PRO A 240 -6.06 4.50 -26.48
CA PRO A 240 -7.13 5.39 -26.07
C PRO A 240 -7.94 4.89 -24.86
N ILE A 241 -8.15 3.58 -24.71
CA ILE A 241 -8.90 2.99 -23.58
C ILE A 241 -8.13 3.20 -22.28
N VAL A 242 -6.82 2.91 -22.31
CA VAL A 242 -5.93 3.12 -21.16
C VAL A 242 -5.84 4.61 -20.82
N ASP A 243 -5.82 5.51 -21.81
CA ASP A 243 -5.82 6.95 -21.58
C ASP A 243 -7.10 7.43 -20.86
N VAL A 244 -8.27 6.89 -21.22
CA VAL A 244 -9.53 7.19 -20.52
C VAL A 244 -9.48 6.67 -19.08
N MET A 245 -8.94 5.48 -18.86
CA MET A 245 -8.78 4.92 -17.53
C MET A 245 -7.86 5.79 -16.66
N ILE A 246 -6.69 6.17 -17.19
CA ILE A 246 -5.72 7.06 -16.55
C ILE A 246 -6.38 8.36 -16.10
N ASN A 247 -7.17 8.99 -16.97
CA ASN A 247 -7.89 10.22 -16.63
C ASN A 247 -8.83 10.04 -15.45
N ASN A 248 -9.61 8.96 -15.44
CA ASN A 248 -10.53 8.67 -14.34
C ASN A 248 -9.77 8.34 -13.04
N MET A 249 -8.67 7.58 -13.11
CA MET A 249 -7.81 7.32 -11.95
C MET A 249 -7.23 8.61 -11.35
N ARG A 250 -6.86 9.58 -12.19
CA ARG A 250 -6.38 10.90 -11.73
C ARG A 250 -7.48 11.74 -11.09
N VAL A 251 -8.70 11.70 -11.63
CA VAL A 251 -9.86 12.35 -11.01
C VAL A 251 -10.09 11.78 -9.61
N VAL A 252 -10.11 10.44 -9.48
CA VAL A 252 -10.24 9.77 -8.17
C VAL A 252 -9.10 10.20 -7.23
N ALA A 253 -7.85 10.18 -7.70
CA ALA A 253 -6.69 10.57 -6.88
C ALA A 253 -6.77 12.03 -6.40
N GLN A 254 -7.21 12.94 -7.27
CA GLN A 254 -7.34 14.36 -6.97
C GLN A 254 -8.45 14.62 -5.96
N ILE A 255 -9.59 13.93 -6.10
CA ILE A 255 -10.73 14.04 -5.19
C ILE A 255 -10.37 13.41 -3.83
N ALA A 256 -9.77 12.23 -3.81
CA ALA A 256 -9.36 11.54 -2.59
C ALA A 256 -8.28 12.29 -1.79
N SER A 257 -7.36 12.99 -2.48
CA SER A 257 -6.32 13.81 -1.84
C SER A 257 -6.82 15.22 -1.48
N GLY A 258 -8.05 15.57 -1.84
CA GLY A 258 -8.63 16.88 -1.60
C GLY A 258 -9.38 16.95 -0.28
N GLN A 259 -9.32 18.11 0.39
CA GLN A 259 -10.09 18.39 1.62
C GLN A 259 -11.63 18.38 1.42
N GLY A 260 -12.11 18.22 0.17
CA GLY A 260 -13.52 18.24 -0.17
C GLY A 260 -14.31 17.02 0.30
N LEU A 261 -13.65 15.90 0.61
CA LEU A 261 -14.32 14.68 1.08
C LEU A 261 -14.44 14.59 2.61
N GLU A 262 -13.67 15.34 3.39
CA GLU A 262 -13.59 15.16 4.87
C GLU A 262 -14.96 15.26 5.55
N ALA A 263 -15.81 16.21 5.14
CA ALA A 263 -17.16 16.37 5.67
C ALA A 263 -18.12 15.25 5.24
N SER A 264 -17.91 14.67 4.05
CA SER A 264 -18.76 13.61 3.48
C SER A 264 -18.36 12.22 3.99
N VAL A 265 -17.07 11.99 4.23
CA VAL A 265 -16.47 10.71 4.65
C VAL A 265 -17.00 10.24 6.01
N GLY A 266 -17.26 11.15 6.95
CA GLY A 266 -17.85 10.81 8.25
C GLY A 266 -19.24 10.19 8.12
N VAL A 267 -20.06 10.75 7.22
CA VAL A 267 -21.41 10.27 6.95
C VAL A 267 -21.39 8.97 6.16
N VAL A 268 -20.52 8.84 5.14
CA VAL A 268 -20.47 7.59 4.39
C VAL A 268 -19.93 6.44 5.22
N ARG A 269 -18.95 6.71 6.10
CA ARG A 269 -18.42 5.70 7.04
C ARG A 269 -19.50 5.17 7.96
N TYR A 270 -20.40 6.04 8.42
CA TYR A 270 -21.53 5.67 9.27
C TYR A 270 -22.55 4.83 8.51
N LEU A 271 -22.97 5.25 7.31
CA LEU A 271 -23.93 4.52 6.48
C LEU A 271 -23.37 3.17 5.98
N HIS A 272 -22.08 3.11 5.65
CA HIS A 272 -21.39 1.88 5.26
C HIS A 272 -21.34 0.87 6.41
N ARG A 273 -20.90 1.31 7.60
CA ARG A 273 -20.84 0.42 8.78
C ARG A 273 -22.19 -0.19 9.08
N ARG A 274 -23.27 0.58 8.93
CA ARG A 274 -24.60 0.10 9.26
C ARG A 274 -25.21 -0.79 8.17
N ARG A 275 -24.92 -0.55 6.88
CA ARG A 275 -25.31 -1.47 5.81
C ARG A 275 -24.61 -2.81 5.92
N ALA A 276 -23.31 -2.80 6.19
CA ALA A 276 -22.57 -4.03 6.49
C ALA A 276 -23.18 -4.79 7.68
N GLN A 277 -23.59 -4.08 8.74
CA GLN A 277 -24.30 -4.68 9.89
C GLN A 277 -25.70 -5.21 9.55
N SER A 278 -26.40 -4.63 8.56
CA SER A 278 -27.72 -5.10 8.11
C SER A 278 -27.62 -6.34 7.23
N GLU A 279 -26.61 -6.41 6.36
CA GLU A 279 -26.32 -7.60 5.53
C GLU A 279 -25.84 -8.78 6.41
N LEU A 280 -25.06 -8.49 7.46
CA LEU A 280 -24.64 -9.46 8.48
C LEU A 280 -25.79 -9.99 9.34
N ALA A 281 -26.84 -9.20 9.57
CA ALA A 281 -28.01 -9.66 10.32
C ALA A 281 -28.86 -10.69 9.56
N GLU A 282 -28.65 -10.83 8.24
CA GLU A 282 -29.36 -11.78 7.38
C GLU A 282 -28.56 -13.07 7.09
N SER A 283 -27.26 -13.14 7.44
CA SER A 283 -26.42 -14.33 7.26
C SER A 283 -25.64 -14.69 8.55
N PRO A 284 -26.07 -15.71 9.32
CA PRO A 284 -25.53 -15.98 10.65
C PRO A 284 -24.26 -16.83 10.71
N GLU A 285 -23.63 -17.22 9.59
CA GLU A 285 -22.66 -18.34 9.61
C GLU A 285 -21.16 -18.00 9.62
N ASP A 286 -20.72 -16.75 9.44
CA ASP A 286 -19.27 -16.44 9.53
C ASP A 286 -18.95 -15.31 10.52
N PRO A 287 -18.15 -15.59 11.58
CA PRO A 287 -17.60 -14.55 12.43
C PRO A 287 -16.51 -13.80 11.66
N ILE A 288 -16.90 -12.71 10.99
CA ILE A 288 -15.95 -11.82 10.30
C ILE A 288 -14.96 -11.25 11.31
N THR A 289 -13.68 -11.35 10.96
CA THR A 289 -12.56 -10.74 11.67
C THR A 289 -12.81 -9.24 11.88
N ASP A 290 -12.57 -8.78 13.11
CA ASP A 290 -12.80 -7.42 13.64
C ASP A 290 -11.92 -6.31 13.00
N SER A 291 -11.55 -6.49 11.72
CA SER A 291 -10.78 -5.52 10.97
C SER A 291 -11.64 -4.27 10.76
N LYS A 292 -11.22 -3.19 11.40
CA LYS A 292 -11.81 -1.86 11.26
C LYS A 292 -12.00 -1.57 9.76
N PRO A 293 -13.23 -1.37 9.26
CA PRO A 293 -13.45 -1.18 7.84
C PRO A 293 -12.63 0.02 7.36
N SER A 294 -11.86 -0.19 6.29
CA SER A 294 -11.10 0.87 5.63
C SER A 294 -12.02 2.06 5.37
N SER A 295 -11.53 3.28 5.62
CA SER A 295 -12.33 4.45 5.26
C SER A 295 -12.51 4.52 3.74
N ILE A 296 -13.61 5.09 3.25
CA ILE A 296 -13.78 5.32 1.82
C ILE A 296 -12.65 6.14 1.24
N GLU A 297 -12.15 7.13 1.98
CA GLU A 297 -10.96 7.87 1.60
C GLU A 297 -9.76 6.95 1.37
N GLN A 298 -9.50 6.04 2.30
CA GLN A 298 -8.42 5.06 2.17
C GLN A 298 -8.66 4.13 0.98
N TRP A 299 -9.89 3.66 0.77
CA TRP A 299 -10.25 2.86 -0.40
C TRP A 299 -10.00 3.61 -1.71
N LEU A 300 -10.45 4.86 -1.83
CA LEU A 300 -10.19 5.68 -3.02
C LEU A 300 -8.69 5.91 -3.25
N LEU A 301 -7.92 6.12 -2.17
CA LEU A 301 -6.46 6.23 -2.22
C LEU A 301 -5.76 4.91 -2.61
N GLU A 302 -6.39 3.77 -2.34
CA GLU A 302 -5.94 2.44 -2.76
C GLU A 302 -6.26 2.21 -4.24
N VAL A 303 -7.49 2.53 -4.68
CA VAL A 303 -7.93 2.44 -6.08
C VAL A 303 -7.05 3.29 -6.99
N SER A 304 -6.80 4.55 -6.63
CA SER A 304 -6.01 5.47 -7.45
C SER A 304 -4.51 5.43 -7.16
N SER A 305 -3.99 4.35 -6.58
CA SER A 305 -2.61 4.36 -6.08
C SER A 305 -1.59 4.46 -7.20
N VAL A 306 -1.81 3.81 -8.35
CA VAL A 306 -0.87 3.80 -9.48
C VAL A 306 -0.69 5.20 -10.02
N ALA A 307 -1.77 5.93 -10.28
CA ALA A 307 -1.72 7.33 -10.72
C ALA A 307 -1.01 8.24 -9.70
N ARG A 308 -1.23 8.01 -8.40
CA ARG A 308 -0.55 8.75 -7.32
C ARG A 308 0.95 8.44 -7.27
N ASP A 309 1.31 7.18 -7.35
CA ASP A 309 2.70 6.72 -7.24
C ASP A 309 3.49 7.06 -8.51
N PHE A 310 2.86 6.98 -9.69
CA PHE A 310 3.35 7.56 -10.96
C PHE A 310 3.74 9.03 -10.78
N SER A 311 2.83 9.84 -10.25
CA SER A 311 3.08 11.27 -10.01
C SER A 311 4.27 11.53 -9.07
N GLN A 312 4.56 10.62 -8.14
CA GLN A 312 5.75 10.72 -7.28
C GLN A 312 7.02 10.31 -8.01
N ILE A 313 7.02 9.19 -8.76
CA ILE A 313 8.22 8.74 -9.47
C ILE A 313 8.61 9.66 -10.62
N CYS A 314 7.67 10.41 -11.21
CA CYS A 314 7.98 11.48 -12.16
C CYS A 314 8.90 12.57 -11.56
N LEU A 315 8.98 12.69 -10.23
CA LEU A 315 9.96 13.59 -9.59
C LEU A 315 11.41 13.20 -9.91
N LEU A 316 11.69 11.94 -10.26
CA LEU A 316 13.01 11.48 -10.73
C LEU A 316 13.40 12.14 -12.05
N VAL A 317 12.44 12.49 -12.91
CA VAL A 317 12.69 13.11 -14.21
C VAL A 317 13.11 14.57 -14.03
N VAL A 318 12.60 15.26 -13.02
CA VAL A 318 12.78 16.71 -12.88
C VAL A 318 13.77 17.12 -11.81
N SER A 319 13.88 16.34 -10.74
CA SER A 319 14.66 16.71 -9.56
C SER A 319 16.15 16.53 -9.82
N PRO A 320 16.98 17.60 -9.84
CA PRO A 320 18.42 17.45 -10.06
C PRO A 320 19.10 16.57 -9.01
N THR A 321 18.57 16.54 -7.79
CA THR A 321 19.15 15.77 -6.68
C THR A 321 18.93 14.27 -6.83
N VAL A 322 17.72 13.88 -7.22
CA VAL A 322 17.33 12.47 -7.28
C VAL A 322 17.61 11.90 -8.68
N ALA A 323 17.52 12.72 -9.72
CA ALA A 323 17.81 12.33 -11.10
C ALA A 323 19.25 11.90 -11.33
N ARG A 324 20.20 12.32 -10.47
CA ARG A 324 21.60 11.89 -10.55
C ARG A 324 21.73 10.37 -10.66
N LEU A 325 20.82 9.62 -10.02
CA LEU A 325 20.79 8.16 -10.08
C LEU A 325 20.50 7.60 -11.48
N LEU A 326 19.70 8.31 -12.29
CA LEU A 326 19.39 7.95 -13.67
C LEU A 326 20.47 8.41 -14.65
N GLU A 327 21.24 9.43 -14.26
CA GLU A 327 22.32 10.06 -15.04
C GLU A 327 23.69 9.40 -14.84
N LEU A 328 23.84 8.55 -13.82
CA LEU A 328 24.97 7.64 -13.72
C LEU A 328 24.98 6.70 -14.95
N GLY A 329 26.04 5.89 -15.07
CA GLY A 329 26.10 4.78 -16.02
C GLY A 329 24.81 3.94 -16.02
N GLU A 330 24.61 3.13 -17.05
CA GLU A 330 23.37 2.38 -17.27
C GLU A 330 22.90 1.68 -15.97
N PRO A 331 21.74 2.08 -15.41
CA PRO A 331 21.26 1.49 -14.17
C PRO A 331 20.95 0.01 -14.36
N VAL A 332 21.31 -0.80 -13.37
CA VAL A 332 21.10 -2.25 -13.41
C VAL A 332 20.06 -2.61 -12.36
N VAL A 333 19.13 -3.51 -12.71
CA VAL A 333 18.23 -4.12 -11.74
C VAL A 333 18.81 -5.47 -11.32
N VAL A 334 18.88 -5.70 -10.01
CA VAL A 334 19.42 -6.92 -9.44
C VAL A 334 18.30 -7.65 -8.69
N PRO A 335 17.74 -8.74 -9.26
CA PRO A 335 16.79 -9.58 -8.55
C PRO A 335 17.48 -10.33 -7.42
N LEU A 336 16.91 -10.24 -6.22
CA LEU A 336 17.40 -10.92 -5.02
C LEU A 336 16.42 -12.03 -4.63
N SER A 337 16.89 -13.26 -4.69
CA SER A 337 16.15 -14.42 -4.22
C SER A 337 16.57 -14.78 -2.80
N GLY A 338 15.59 -15.12 -1.96
CA GLY A 338 15.81 -15.80 -0.69
C GLY A 338 16.14 -17.28 -0.90
N ALA A 339 17.25 -17.57 -1.59
CA ALA A 339 17.65 -18.91 -2.05
C ALA A 339 17.78 -19.97 -0.94
N ASP A 340 17.79 -19.54 0.33
CA ASP A 340 17.88 -20.41 1.51
C ASP A 340 16.51 -20.81 2.09
N SER A 341 15.39 -20.29 1.57
CA SER A 341 14.08 -20.44 2.23
C SER A 341 13.48 -21.84 2.14
N GLU A 342 13.59 -22.54 1.00
CA GLU A 342 13.06 -23.91 0.83
C GLU A 342 13.87 -24.94 1.60
N ALA A 343 15.21 -24.92 1.47
CA ALA A 343 16.10 -25.82 2.20
C ALA A 343 16.00 -25.62 3.72
N ARG A 344 15.83 -24.37 4.18
CA ARG A 344 15.57 -24.08 5.62
C ARG A 344 14.18 -24.51 6.06
N ARG A 345 13.16 -24.40 5.21
CA ARG A 345 11.80 -24.87 5.51
C ARG A 345 11.78 -26.38 5.70
N GLU A 346 12.46 -27.13 4.83
CA GLU A 346 12.63 -28.58 4.95
C GLU A 346 13.48 -28.97 6.17
N ALA A 347 14.61 -28.29 6.39
CA ALA A 347 15.48 -28.52 7.54
C ALA A 347 14.77 -28.20 8.86
N PHE A 348 13.93 -27.16 8.89
CA PHE A 348 13.13 -26.77 10.04
C PHE A 348 12.07 -27.82 10.37
N SER A 349 11.31 -28.29 9.37
CA SER A 349 10.33 -29.36 9.56
C SER A 349 10.99 -30.66 10.05
N ALA A 350 12.14 -31.02 9.48
CA ALA A 350 12.87 -32.24 9.84
C ALA A 350 13.55 -32.17 11.23
N ARG A 351 13.90 -30.96 11.69
CA ARG A 351 14.56 -30.73 12.98
C ARG A 351 13.55 -30.63 14.13
N TRP A 352 12.34 -30.11 13.87
CA TRP A 352 11.28 -30.00 14.87
C TRP A 352 10.76 -31.35 15.38
N ASP A 353 10.83 -32.40 14.55
CA ASP A 353 10.48 -33.77 14.96
C ASP A 353 11.58 -34.45 15.80
N LYS A 354 12.74 -33.82 16.01
CA LYS A 354 13.90 -34.44 16.67
C LYS A 354 14.41 -33.72 17.92
N ASP A 355 14.02 -32.47 18.18
CA ASP A 355 14.57 -31.69 19.29
C ASP A 355 13.70 -31.82 20.56
N GLU A 356 13.93 -32.88 21.34
CA GLU A 356 13.78 -32.86 22.80
C GLU A 356 15.03 -32.18 23.39
N GLU A 357 15.13 -30.84 23.39
CA GLU A 357 16.29 -30.14 23.97
C GLU A 357 16.15 -29.89 25.48
N GLU A 358 17.25 -30.10 26.21
CA GLU A 358 17.33 -30.16 27.68
C GLU A 358 17.48 -28.80 28.38
N ASP A 359 17.74 -27.69 27.68
CA ASP A 359 18.14 -26.40 28.28
C ASP A 359 17.10 -25.26 28.24
N GLU A 360 15.87 -25.52 27.81
CA GLU A 360 14.77 -24.56 27.97
C GLU A 360 14.18 -24.60 29.39
N ASP A 361 13.69 -23.47 29.89
CA ASP A 361 12.89 -23.42 31.12
C ASP A 361 11.76 -24.46 31.03
N GLU A 362 11.54 -25.29 32.06
CA GLU A 362 10.50 -26.34 32.03
C GLU A 362 9.11 -25.77 31.72
N ASP A 363 8.88 -24.52 32.11
CA ASP A 363 7.67 -23.76 31.78
C ASP A 363 7.58 -23.41 30.29
N MET A 364 8.71 -23.23 29.60
CA MET A 364 8.79 -23.03 28.15
C MET A 364 8.53 -24.34 27.41
N LYS A 365 9.19 -25.42 27.80
CA LYS A 365 8.99 -26.76 27.21
C LYS A 365 7.56 -27.25 27.39
N THR A 366 6.98 -27.04 28.56
CA THR A 366 5.60 -27.43 28.86
C THR A 366 4.60 -26.61 28.05
N PHE A 367 4.87 -25.33 27.85
CA PHE A 367 4.02 -24.47 27.01
C PHE A 367 4.13 -24.83 25.52
N ALA A 368 5.34 -25.06 25.00
CA ALA A 368 5.57 -25.49 23.62
C ALA A 368 4.91 -26.85 23.34
N ARG A 369 5.03 -27.82 24.26
CA ARG A 369 4.32 -29.12 24.18
C ARG A 369 2.80 -28.97 24.16
N LYS A 370 2.24 -28.12 25.04
CA LYS A 370 0.79 -27.84 25.06
C LYS A 370 0.31 -27.16 23.78
N PHE A 371 1.09 -26.21 23.25
CA PHE A 371 0.79 -25.55 21.99
C PHE A 371 0.80 -26.54 20.81
N HIS A 372 1.79 -27.44 20.77
CA HIS A 372 1.88 -28.51 19.77
C HIS A 372 0.71 -29.50 19.83
N SER A 373 0.33 -29.92 21.04
CA SER A 373 -0.85 -30.77 21.21
C SER A 373 -2.14 -30.08 20.75
N GLY A 374 -2.23 -28.75 20.90
CA GLY A 374 -3.35 -27.96 20.41
C GLY A 374 -3.38 -27.82 18.89
N LEU A 375 -2.21 -27.70 18.23
CA LEU A 375 -2.09 -27.67 16.77
C LEU A 375 -2.40 -29.03 16.13
N LYS A 376 -1.94 -30.14 16.73
CA LYS A 376 -2.21 -31.51 16.26
C LYS A 376 -3.67 -31.98 16.49
N LEU A 377 -4.41 -31.32 17.38
CA LEU A 377 -5.81 -31.64 17.67
C LEU A 377 -6.79 -30.88 16.78
N ARG A 378 -6.32 -29.97 15.91
CA ARG A 378 -7.15 -29.41 14.86
C ARG A 378 -7.31 -30.52 13.81
N PRO A 379 -8.53 -31.05 13.56
CA PRO A 379 -8.72 -32.03 12.52
C PRO A 379 -8.22 -31.44 11.21
N GLU A 380 -7.44 -32.21 10.45
CA GLU A 380 -7.17 -31.91 9.05
C GLU A 380 -8.52 -31.60 8.38
N SER A 381 -8.68 -30.35 7.97
CA SER A 381 -9.84 -29.91 7.20
C SER A 381 -9.94 -30.78 5.94
N PRO A 382 -11.15 -31.09 5.44
CA PRO A 382 -11.30 -31.82 4.18
C PRO A 382 -10.52 -31.13 3.04
N PRO A 383 -10.08 -31.86 2.00
CA PRO A 383 -9.14 -31.37 1.00
C PRO A 383 -9.64 -30.22 0.09
N ASP A 384 -10.83 -29.68 0.34
CA ASP A 384 -11.55 -28.79 -0.56
C ASP A 384 -11.74 -27.36 -0.02
N ASP A 385 -11.15 -27.00 1.12
CA ASP A 385 -11.09 -25.60 1.58
C ASP A 385 -9.83 -24.90 1.05
N PRO A 386 -9.94 -23.95 0.10
CA PRO A 386 -8.80 -23.21 -0.45
C PRO A 386 -8.23 -22.17 0.52
N ASP A 387 -8.76 -22.06 1.74
CA ASP A 387 -8.43 -20.99 2.71
C ASP A 387 -7.54 -21.45 3.88
N GLU A 388 -7.03 -22.69 3.87
CA GLU A 388 -5.89 -23.05 4.71
C GLU A 388 -4.60 -22.46 4.11
N SER A 389 -4.47 -21.14 4.31
CA SER A 389 -3.22 -20.40 4.15
C SER A 389 -2.09 -21.23 4.76
N SER A 390 -1.19 -21.66 3.89
CA SER A 390 -0.09 -22.53 4.23
C SER A 390 0.65 -21.87 5.39
N HIS A 391 0.70 -22.51 6.56
CA HIS A 391 1.52 -22.12 7.71
C HIS A 391 3.04 -22.14 7.42
N SER A 392 3.43 -22.10 6.15
CA SER A 392 4.79 -22.05 5.67
C SER A 392 5.44 -20.75 6.14
N LEU A 393 6.54 -20.90 6.89
CA LEU A 393 7.38 -19.76 7.23
C LEU A 393 7.99 -19.18 5.95
N VAL A 394 8.10 -17.85 5.88
CA VAL A 394 8.61 -17.13 4.72
C VAL A 394 9.74 -16.19 5.14
N LEU A 395 10.82 -16.16 4.37
CA LEU A 395 11.83 -15.10 4.49
C LEU A 395 11.30 -13.86 3.78
N HIS A 396 11.06 -12.80 4.55
CA HIS A 396 10.48 -11.57 4.02
C HIS A 396 11.48 -10.77 3.18
N CYS A 397 11.02 -10.24 2.04
CA CYS A 397 11.80 -9.57 1.02
C CYS A 397 12.55 -8.33 1.54
N GLU A 398 12.00 -7.57 2.49
CA GLU A 398 12.70 -6.44 3.09
C GLU A 398 13.97 -6.87 3.84
N CYS A 399 13.98 -8.07 4.43
CA CYS A 399 15.15 -8.62 5.12
C CYS A 399 16.20 -9.14 4.14
N VAL A 400 15.77 -9.66 2.97
CA VAL A 400 16.66 -10.06 1.87
C VAL A 400 17.43 -8.84 1.35
N VAL A 401 16.71 -7.74 1.10
CA VAL A 401 17.32 -6.48 0.65
C VAL A 401 18.28 -5.93 1.71
N LEU A 402 17.91 -5.97 2.99
CA LEU A 402 18.79 -5.54 4.08
C LEU A 402 20.11 -6.33 4.11
N ALA A 403 20.07 -7.64 3.92
CA ALA A 403 21.25 -8.49 3.91
C ALA A 403 22.20 -8.11 2.76
N GLU A 404 21.65 -7.86 1.56
CA GLU A 404 22.42 -7.44 0.40
C GLU A 404 23.05 -6.05 0.59
N LEU A 405 22.28 -5.09 1.13
CA LEU A 405 22.81 -3.76 1.46
C LEU A 405 23.95 -3.84 2.48
N HIS A 406 23.83 -4.72 3.47
CA HIS A 406 24.87 -4.95 4.47
C HIS A 406 26.16 -5.45 3.83
N ALA A 407 26.07 -6.42 2.91
CA ALA A 407 27.21 -6.98 2.20
C ALA A 407 27.94 -5.94 1.33
N ARG A 408 27.22 -4.94 0.82
CA ARG A 408 27.76 -3.91 -0.07
C ARG A 408 28.27 -2.66 0.64
N PHE A 409 27.88 -2.46 1.89
CA PHE A 409 28.06 -1.22 2.63
C PHE A 409 29.50 -0.69 2.65
N GLU A 410 30.51 -1.56 2.62
CA GLU A 410 31.92 -1.16 2.70
C GLU A 410 32.49 -0.68 1.35
N SER A 411 31.90 -1.15 0.25
CA SER A 411 32.42 -0.90 -1.11
C SER A 411 31.53 0.03 -1.93
N TRP A 412 30.28 0.26 -1.50
CA TRP A 412 29.27 1.00 -2.23
C TRP A 412 28.65 2.10 -1.37
N SER A 413 28.27 3.19 -2.02
CA SER A 413 27.34 4.15 -1.43
C SER A 413 25.94 3.55 -1.48
N ILE A 414 25.25 3.52 -0.34
CA ILE A 414 23.89 3.00 -0.27
C ILE A 414 22.90 4.09 0.10
N ILE A 415 21.66 3.96 -0.40
CA ILE A 415 20.54 4.67 0.21
C ILE A 415 20.11 3.84 1.42
N PRO A 416 20.16 4.37 2.64
CA PRO A 416 19.90 3.61 3.86
C PRO A 416 18.39 3.49 4.11
N TYR A 417 17.65 3.06 3.10
CA TYR A 417 16.21 2.83 3.14
C TYR A 417 15.84 1.65 2.26
N VAL A 418 14.96 0.80 2.77
CA VAL A 418 14.32 -0.29 2.03
C VAL A 418 12.87 0.11 1.83
N GLY A 419 12.53 0.45 0.58
CA GLY A 419 11.16 0.74 0.20
C GLY A 419 10.34 -0.54 0.09
N VAL A 420 9.11 -0.51 0.58
CA VAL A 420 8.25 -1.70 0.69
C VAL A 420 6.85 -1.42 0.14
N SER A 421 6.28 -2.41 -0.56
CA SER A 421 4.94 -2.26 -1.16
C SER A 421 3.82 -2.27 -0.12
N LYS A 422 4.05 -2.92 1.02
CA LYS A 422 3.22 -2.93 2.23
C LYS A 422 4.11 -2.70 3.45
N LEU A 423 3.53 -2.22 4.55
CA LEU A 423 4.30 -2.01 5.79
C LEU A 423 4.89 -3.34 6.29
N SER A 424 6.12 -3.27 6.82
CA SER A 424 6.84 -4.44 7.33
C SER A 424 6.12 -5.07 8.51
N CYS A 425 6.15 -6.40 8.65
CA CYS A 425 5.58 -7.04 9.83
C CYS A 425 6.39 -6.70 11.11
N ALA A 426 5.82 -6.92 12.28
CA ALA A 426 6.43 -6.61 13.57
C ALA A 426 7.78 -7.33 13.76
N LEU A 427 7.93 -8.55 13.23
CA LEU A 427 9.17 -9.31 13.29
C LEU A 427 10.26 -8.74 12.39
N CYS A 428 9.91 -8.27 11.19
CA CYS A 428 10.84 -7.57 10.32
C CYS A 428 11.30 -6.27 10.97
N GLN A 429 10.38 -5.48 11.53
CA GLN A 429 10.75 -4.27 12.26
C GLN A 429 11.69 -4.58 13.44
N LEU A 430 11.37 -5.61 14.24
CA LEU A 430 12.22 -6.06 15.34
C LEU A 430 13.61 -6.47 14.84
N TYR A 431 13.70 -7.19 13.72
CA TYR A 431 14.96 -7.59 13.13
C TYR A 431 15.80 -6.38 12.69
N PHE A 432 15.19 -5.40 12.01
CA PHE A 432 15.84 -4.14 11.64
C PHE A 432 16.34 -3.37 12.88
N ASP A 433 15.55 -3.33 13.96
CA ASP A 433 15.96 -2.71 15.22
C ASP A 433 17.15 -3.44 15.86
N CYS A 434 17.15 -4.77 15.85
CA CYS A 434 18.26 -5.60 16.34
C CYS A 434 19.52 -5.40 15.48
N TYR A 435 19.36 -5.36 14.16
CA TYR A 435 20.43 -5.07 13.20
C TYR A 435 21.13 -3.76 13.53
N ARG A 436 20.37 -2.66 13.69
CA ARG A 436 20.93 -1.34 13.99
C ARG A 436 21.67 -1.31 15.33
N LYS A 437 21.17 -2.04 16.34
CA LYS A 437 21.81 -2.15 17.67
C LYS A 437 23.09 -2.99 17.66
N ALA A 438 23.15 -4.04 16.84
CA ALA A 438 24.23 -5.01 16.86
C ALA A 438 25.42 -4.63 15.97
N THR A 439 25.15 -3.90 14.89
CA THR A 439 26.16 -3.54 13.89
C THR A 439 26.69 -2.12 14.06
N ASP A 440 26.10 -1.32 14.96
CA ASP A 440 26.30 0.13 15.06
C ASP A 440 26.03 0.88 13.74
N ARG A 441 25.41 0.22 12.74
CA ARG A 441 25.06 0.78 11.43
C ARG A 441 23.64 1.35 11.48
N THR A 442 23.49 2.48 12.17
CA THR A 442 22.21 3.07 12.61
C THR A 442 21.25 3.53 11.51
N ILE A 443 21.55 3.38 10.22
CA ILE A 443 20.88 4.18 9.19
C ILE A 443 19.83 3.39 8.39
N ILE A 444 20.01 2.08 8.15
CA ILE A 444 19.09 1.34 7.28
C ILE A 444 17.74 1.11 7.97
N CYS A 445 16.67 1.56 7.33
CA CYS A 445 15.30 1.51 7.84
C CYS A 445 14.26 1.22 6.74
N THR A 446 13.02 0.95 7.16
CA THR A 446 11.84 0.83 6.31
C THR A 446 10.80 1.87 6.73
N ARG A 447 9.65 1.92 6.04
CA ARG A 447 8.52 2.80 6.35
C ARG A 447 7.89 2.58 7.74
N GLY A 448 8.21 1.47 8.40
CA GLY A 448 7.63 1.08 9.69
C GLY A 448 6.70 -0.14 9.59
N THR A 449 5.92 -0.37 10.64
CA THR A 449 5.14 -1.59 10.85
C THR A 449 3.69 -1.31 11.26
N PRO A 450 2.71 -2.17 10.90
CA PRO A 450 1.37 -2.13 11.44
C PRO A 450 1.23 -2.95 12.74
N ASP A 451 2.34 -3.39 13.35
CA ASP A 451 2.41 -4.24 14.55
C ASP A 451 1.83 -5.66 14.40
N GLN A 452 1.58 -6.11 13.15
CA GLN A 452 1.11 -7.46 12.85
C GLN A 452 2.28 -8.46 12.79
N ILE A 453 2.09 -9.65 13.36
CA ILE A 453 3.02 -10.78 13.25
C ILE A 453 2.57 -11.68 12.10
N CYS A 454 3.45 -11.94 11.14
CA CYS A 454 3.22 -12.79 9.97
C CYS A 454 4.13 -14.05 10.03
N PRO A 455 3.86 -15.11 9.23
CA PRO A 455 4.79 -16.22 9.07
C PRO A 455 6.18 -15.71 8.67
N TRP A 456 7.23 -16.04 9.43
CA TRP A 456 8.53 -15.40 9.29
C TRP A 456 9.69 -16.35 9.63
N VAL A 457 10.73 -16.35 8.80
CA VAL A 457 12.00 -17.06 9.03
C VAL A 457 13.09 -16.08 9.43
N VAL A 458 13.96 -16.49 10.35
CA VAL A 458 15.13 -15.71 10.77
C VAL A 458 16.08 -15.46 9.58
N PRO A 459 16.33 -14.19 9.21
CA PRO A 459 17.28 -13.84 8.17
C PRO A 459 18.73 -14.16 8.58
N THR A 460 19.62 -14.21 7.59
CA THR A 460 21.06 -14.38 7.80
C THR A 460 21.83 -13.30 7.03
N LEU A 461 22.86 -12.72 7.65
CA LEU A 461 23.83 -11.85 6.99
C LEU A 461 25.04 -12.66 6.51
N ALA A 462 25.70 -12.19 5.44
CA ALA A 462 26.93 -12.82 4.93
C ALA A 462 28.12 -12.69 5.89
N ASP A 463 28.19 -11.61 6.68
CA ASP A 463 29.16 -11.46 7.77
C ASP A 463 28.70 -12.29 8.98
N GLU A 464 29.33 -13.44 9.21
CA GLU A 464 29.01 -14.35 10.31
C GLU A 464 29.12 -13.69 11.70
N ALA A 465 30.08 -12.78 11.89
CA ALA A 465 30.29 -12.13 13.18
C ALA A 465 29.20 -11.08 13.45
N ALA A 466 28.79 -10.33 12.42
CA ALA A 466 27.65 -9.43 12.51
C ALA A 466 26.34 -10.22 12.69
N ASP A 467 26.12 -11.26 11.88
CA ASP A 467 24.95 -12.13 11.93
C ASP A 467 24.74 -12.70 13.34
N GLN A 468 25.80 -13.26 13.94
CA GLN A 468 25.76 -13.82 15.28
C GLN A 468 25.36 -12.78 16.33
N LYS A 469 25.92 -11.57 16.28
CA LYS A 469 25.54 -10.47 17.19
C LYS A 469 24.08 -10.07 17.01
N VAL A 470 23.60 -9.97 15.77
CA VAL A 470 22.20 -9.65 15.47
C VAL A 470 21.28 -10.71 16.07
N LYS A 471 21.60 -11.99 15.86
CA LYS A 471 20.84 -13.13 16.37
C LYS A 471 20.84 -13.21 17.90
N GLU A 472 21.94 -12.86 18.56
CA GLU A 472 22.00 -12.76 20.02
C GLU A 472 21.12 -11.63 20.59
N VAL A 473 21.12 -10.46 19.95
CA VAL A 473 20.24 -9.34 20.33
C VAL A 473 18.77 -9.73 20.09
N LEU A 474 18.47 -10.32 18.93
CA LEU A 474 17.13 -10.78 18.57
C LEU A 474 16.62 -11.83 19.58
N GLY A 475 17.42 -12.83 19.91
CA GLY A 475 17.05 -13.87 20.88
C GLY A 475 16.72 -13.30 22.26
N ARG A 476 17.49 -12.31 22.74
CA ARG A 476 17.17 -11.61 24.00
C ARG A 476 15.85 -10.83 23.92
N MET A 477 15.60 -10.15 22.80
CA MET A 477 14.36 -9.39 22.61
C MET A 477 13.13 -10.30 22.47
N LEU A 478 13.24 -11.40 21.71
CA LEU A 478 12.16 -12.39 21.57
C LEU A 478 11.82 -13.03 22.91
N LYS A 479 12.81 -13.48 23.69
CA LYS A 479 12.57 -14.02 25.04
C LYS A 479 11.83 -13.02 25.94
N LYS A 480 12.22 -11.75 25.89
CA LYS A 480 11.53 -10.67 26.62
C LYS A 480 10.08 -10.50 26.18
N LEU A 481 9.82 -10.45 24.86
CA LEU A 481 8.47 -10.32 24.30
C LEU A 481 7.57 -11.51 24.65
N ILE A 482 8.12 -12.73 24.60
CA ILE A 482 7.42 -13.96 25.01
C ILE A 482 7.04 -13.88 26.49
N ALA A 483 7.98 -13.47 27.36
CA ALA A 483 7.72 -13.32 28.79
C ALA A 483 6.64 -12.25 29.06
N GLU A 484 6.70 -11.10 28.39
CA GLU A 484 5.67 -10.06 28.47
C GLU A 484 4.30 -10.60 28.01
N ALA A 485 4.24 -11.33 26.89
CA ALA A 485 3.01 -11.91 26.37
C ALA A 485 2.42 -12.97 27.32
N LYS A 486 3.26 -13.82 27.92
CA LYS A 486 2.85 -14.79 28.96
C LYS A 486 2.31 -14.08 30.20
N ASN A 487 3.00 -13.06 30.71
CA ASN A 487 2.58 -12.28 31.86
C ASN A 487 1.25 -11.57 31.62
N ALA A 488 1.06 -10.99 30.43
CA ALA A 488 -0.20 -10.37 30.04
C ALA A 488 -1.37 -11.38 30.05
N ARG A 489 -1.14 -12.62 29.59
CA ARG A 489 -2.15 -13.70 29.66
C ARG A 489 -2.45 -14.12 31.10
N ALA A 490 -1.42 -14.25 31.94
CA ALA A 490 -1.58 -14.63 33.35
C ALA A 490 -2.23 -13.52 34.21
N GLY A 491 -2.02 -12.25 33.85
CA GLY A 491 -2.67 -11.09 34.46
C GLY A 491 -4.14 -10.97 34.03
N LYS A 492 -4.46 -11.17 32.75
CA LYS A 492 -5.85 -11.10 32.25
C LYS A 492 -6.73 -12.21 32.81
N ARG A 493 -6.21 -13.43 33.00
CA ARG A 493 -6.91 -14.51 33.74
C ARG A 493 -7.26 -14.14 35.18
N ARG A 494 -6.47 -13.26 35.81
CA ARG A 494 -6.76 -12.72 37.13
C ARG A 494 -7.79 -11.59 37.07
N CYS A 495 -7.71 -10.69 36.09
CA CYS A 495 -8.71 -9.63 35.90
C CYS A 495 -10.08 -10.16 35.49
N THR A 496 -10.19 -11.16 34.61
CA THR A 496 -11.49 -11.77 34.25
C THR A 496 -12.23 -12.39 35.44
N VAL A 497 -11.51 -12.78 36.49
CA VAL A 497 -12.12 -13.28 37.74
C VAL A 497 -12.60 -12.12 38.62
N VAL A 498 -11.99 -10.94 38.52
CA VAL A 498 -12.35 -9.73 39.26
C VAL A 498 -13.42 -8.90 38.51
N ASP A 499 -13.42 -8.90 37.19
CA ASP A 499 -14.38 -8.17 36.35
C ASP A 499 -15.77 -8.82 36.39
N LEU A 500 -15.86 -10.15 36.57
CA LEU A 500 -17.12 -10.84 36.88
C LEU A 500 -17.71 -10.43 38.24
N GLU A 501 -16.90 -9.91 39.16
CA GLU A 501 -17.38 -9.33 40.43
C GLU A 501 -17.70 -7.83 40.29
N ALA A 502 -17.00 -7.10 39.40
CA ALA A 502 -17.17 -5.67 39.18
C ALA A 502 -18.34 -5.29 38.25
N GLU A 503 -18.78 -6.17 37.36
CA GLU A 503 -20.02 -5.99 36.57
C GLU A 503 -21.31 -5.94 37.43
N SER A 504 -21.20 -6.16 38.75
CA SER A 504 -22.29 -5.97 39.71
C SER A 504 -22.47 -4.51 40.20
N LEU A 505 -21.60 -3.57 39.83
CA LEU A 505 -21.68 -2.16 40.28
C LEU A 505 -21.49 -1.18 39.10
N GLY A 506 -22.60 -0.54 38.71
CA GLY A 506 -22.76 0.21 37.46
C GLY A 506 -21.96 1.51 37.28
N VAL A 507 -21.55 1.70 36.02
CA VAL A 507 -21.52 2.90 35.14
C VAL A 507 -21.07 4.26 35.73
N PHE A 508 -20.05 4.84 35.11
CA PHE A 508 -19.88 6.31 35.03
C PHE A 508 -19.62 6.76 33.58
N GLU A 509 -20.44 7.73 33.15
CA GLU A 509 -20.43 8.44 31.87
C GLU A 509 -19.49 9.67 31.95
N ILE A 510 -18.76 9.99 30.87
CA ILE A 510 -17.98 11.24 30.76
C ILE A 510 -18.36 11.95 29.46
N GLU A 511 -19.06 13.08 29.59
CA GLU A 511 -19.37 14.02 28.50
C GLU A 511 -18.10 14.75 28.01
N ARG A 512 -18.04 15.03 26.69
CA ARG A 512 -17.11 16.01 26.10
C ARG A 512 -17.90 17.07 25.31
N PRO A 513 -17.51 18.37 25.38
CA PRO A 513 -18.25 19.44 24.71
C PRO A 513 -17.86 19.60 23.23
N PRO A 514 -18.71 20.23 22.39
CA PRO A 514 -18.45 20.47 20.97
C PRO A 514 -17.52 21.67 20.74
N ARG A 515 -16.69 21.61 19.68
CA ARG A 515 -15.87 22.73 19.19
C ARG A 515 -16.57 23.41 18.01
N ASP A 516 -16.98 24.66 18.19
CA ASP A 516 -17.47 25.52 17.11
C ASP A 516 -16.29 26.05 16.26
N TRP A 517 -16.45 26.03 14.94
CA TRP A 517 -15.44 26.43 13.95
C TRP A 517 -15.63 27.88 13.47
N ASP A 518 -14.53 28.61 13.34
CA ASP A 518 -14.45 30.04 13.06
C ASP A 518 -14.86 30.40 11.60
N GLU A 519 -15.83 31.32 11.46
CA GLU A 519 -16.54 31.65 10.21
C GLU A 519 -15.64 32.29 9.13
N GLY A 520 -14.50 32.88 9.54
CA GLY A 520 -13.51 33.44 8.63
C GLY A 520 -12.80 32.39 7.78
N PHE A 521 -12.56 31.19 8.33
CA PHE A 521 -11.89 30.10 7.63
C PHE A 521 -12.77 29.50 6.52
N ARG A 522 -14.08 29.40 6.78
CA ARG A 522 -15.07 28.90 5.83
C ARG A 522 -15.15 29.77 4.56
N LYS A 523 -15.14 31.10 4.72
CA LYS A 523 -15.22 32.06 3.59
C LYS A 523 -13.99 32.00 2.67
N GLU A 524 -12.80 31.78 3.21
CA GLU A 524 -11.58 31.65 2.40
C GLU A 524 -11.55 30.33 1.63
N MET A 525 -12.08 29.25 2.22
CA MET A 525 -12.22 27.96 1.56
C MET A 525 -13.25 27.99 0.42
N ASP A 526 -14.40 28.63 0.63
CA ASP A 526 -15.42 28.80 -0.40
C ASP A 526 -14.88 29.57 -1.62
N LYS A 527 -14.03 30.58 -1.39
CA LYS A 527 -13.40 31.36 -2.47
C LYS A 527 -12.42 30.54 -3.29
N LYS A 528 -11.58 29.72 -2.65
CA LYS A 528 -10.61 28.83 -3.33
C LYS A 528 -11.31 27.72 -4.11
N LEU A 529 -12.41 27.18 -3.56
CA LEU A 529 -13.21 26.15 -4.21
C LEU A 529 -13.95 26.70 -5.43
N ALA A 530 -14.54 27.90 -5.34
CA ALA A 530 -15.21 28.55 -6.46
C ALA A 530 -14.28 28.80 -7.65
N ALA A 531 -13.02 29.18 -7.40
CA ALA A 531 -12.01 29.35 -8.45
C ALA A 531 -11.70 28.03 -9.18
N ARG A 532 -11.58 26.92 -8.45
CA ARG A 532 -11.34 25.58 -9.02
C ARG A 532 -12.52 25.03 -9.82
N VAL A 533 -13.76 25.27 -9.36
CA VAL A 533 -14.98 24.86 -10.09
C VAL A 533 -15.11 25.63 -11.41
N ALA A 534 -14.76 26.93 -11.43
CA ALA A 534 -14.78 27.72 -12.67
C ALA A 534 -13.77 27.20 -13.70
N GLU A 535 -12.58 26.79 -13.24
CA GLU A 535 -11.55 26.19 -14.08
C GLU A 535 -11.98 24.81 -14.62
N HIS A 536 -12.59 23.98 -13.78
CA HIS A 536 -13.08 22.66 -14.19
C HIS A 536 -14.22 22.74 -15.22
N ARG A 537 -15.17 23.67 -15.06
CA ARG A 537 -16.23 23.91 -16.08
C ARG A 537 -15.67 24.35 -17.43
N LYS A 538 -14.59 25.13 -17.41
CA LYS A 538 -13.87 25.53 -18.64
C LYS A 538 -13.26 24.30 -19.32
N ASN A 539 -12.71 23.37 -18.54
CA ASN A 539 -12.15 22.11 -19.04
C ASN A 539 -13.25 21.17 -19.57
N GLN A 540 -14.38 21.04 -18.88
CA GLN A 540 -15.52 20.21 -19.32
C GLN A 540 -16.13 20.70 -20.65
N ALA A 541 -16.23 22.02 -20.84
CA ALA A 541 -16.68 22.60 -22.10
C ALA A 541 -15.70 22.33 -23.25
N THR A 542 -14.39 22.27 -22.96
CA THR A 542 -13.38 21.90 -23.97
C THR A 542 -13.44 20.42 -24.31
N TRP A 543 -13.69 19.54 -23.34
CA TRP A 543 -13.87 18.11 -23.57
C TRP A 543 -15.12 17.78 -24.39
N ALA A 544 -16.25 18.46 -24.12
CA ALA A 544 -17.46 18.31 -24.92
C ALA A 544 -17.26 18.75 -26.37
N ALA A 545 -16.52 19.83 -26.60
CA ALA A 545 -16.16 20.29 -27.95
C ALA A 545 -15.24 19.30 -28.67
N LEU A 546 -14.32 18.66 -27.94
CA LEU A 546 -13.40 17.65 -28.50
C LEU A 546 -14.14 16.36 -28.88
N ALA A 547 -15.06 15.89 -28.03
CA ALA A 547 -15.89 14.72 -28.31
C ALA A 547 -16.75 14.92 -29.57
N ALA A 548 -17.38 16.09 -29.70
CA ALA A 548 -18.15 16.44 -30.90
C ALA A 548 -17.28 16.51 -32.16
N ALA A 549 -16.03 16.95 -32.05
CA ALA A 549 -15.09 16.98 -33.17
C ALA A 549 -14.66 15.57 -33.61
N VAL A 550 -14.46 14.65 -32.66
CA VAL A 550 -14.13 13.24 -32.94
C VAL A 550 -15.28 12.52 -33.61
N GLU A 551 -16.52 12.69 -33.12
CA GLU A 551 -17.71 12.12 -33.76
C GLU A 551 -17.88 12.63 -35.20
N LYS A 552 -17.64 13.93 -35.43
CA LYS A 552 -17.68 14.52 -36.77
C LYS A 552 -16.61 13.94 -37.70
N ALA A 553 -15.39 13.75 -37.20
CA ALA A 553 -14.29 13.15 -37.97
C ALA A 553 -14.57 11.68 -38.32
N GLN A 554 -15.15 10.91 -37.38
CA GLN A 554 -15.57 9.52 -37.62
C GLN A 554 -16.69 9.44 -38.66
N ALA A 555 -17.67 10.34 -38.60
CA ALA A 555 -18.73 10.42 -39.60
C ALA A 555 -18.20 10.77 -41.00
N GLN A 556 -17.21 11.66 -41.10
CA GLN A 556 -16.56 11.99 -42.38
C GLN A 556 -15.75 10.81 -42.93
N ALA A 557 -14.99 10.10 -42.10
CA ALA A 557 -14.24 8.92 -42.52
C ALA A 557 -15.16 7.77 -42.99
N GLN A 558 -16.32 7.59 -42.35
CA GLN A 558 -17.34 6.63 -42.79
C GLN A 558 -17.99 7.02 -44.11
N ALA A 559 -18.23 8.30 -44.35
CA ALA A 559 -18.77 8.81 -45.61
C ALA A 559 -17.78 8.64 -46.78
N GLU A 560 -16.49 8.92 -46.55
CA GLU A 560 -15.43 8.77 -47.55
C GLU A 560 -15.17 7.29 -47.89
N GLY A 561 -15.24 6.40 -46.90
CA GLY A 561 -15.12 4.95 -47.09
C GLY A 561 -16.28 4.31 -47.88
N GLN A 562 -17.46 4.92 -47.91
CA GLN A 562 -18.60 4.46 -48.71
C GLN A 562 -18.56 4.95 -50.17
N THR A 563 -17.82 6.01 -50.47
CA THR A 563 -17.67 6.54 -51.84
C THR A 563 -16.52 5.94 -52.64
N GLY A 564 -15.61 5.17 -52.01
CA GLY A 564 -14.48 4.51 -52.66
C GLY A 564 -14.74 3.10 -53.20
N GLY A 565 -15.99 2.62 -53.09
CA GLY A 565 -16.42 1.31 -53.58
C GLY A 565 -17.38 1.41 -54.77
N VAL A 566 -16.92 1.98 -55.89
CA VAL A 566 -17.47 1.79 -57.24
C VAL A 566 -16.33 1.68 -58.23
#